data_AF-C0FSP3-F1
#
_entry.id   AF-C0FSP3-F1
#
_cell.length_a   1.000
_cell.length_b   1.000
_cell.length_c   1.000
_cell.angle_alpha   90.00
_cell.angle_beta   90.00
_cell.angle_gamma   90.00
#
_symmetry.space_group_name_H-M   'P 1'
#
loop_
_entity.id
_entity.type
_entity.pdbx_description
1 polymer ?
#
loop_
_entity_poly.entity_id
_entity_poly.type
_entity_poly.pdbx_seq_one_letter_code
_entity_poly.pdbx_strand_id
1 'polypeptide(L)' 'EFSTSSKASHAWFVGYAHREDKEDIAVAVIVEDSGSGSEYAVPIAKKIFDAYYQ' A
#
# COMPACT_ATOMS: atom_id res chain seq x y z
N GLU A 1 -9.85 6.18 -18.29
CA GLU A 1 -8.83 7.12 -18.77
C GLU A 1 -7.54 6.36 -19.03
N PHE A 2 -6.97 6.52 -20.21
CA PHE A 2 -5.65 5.99 -20.56
C PHE A 2 -4.82 7.20 -20.97
N SER A 3 -4.00 7.71 -20.06
CA SER A 3 -3.05 8.79 -20.33
C SER A 3 -1.67 8.19 -20.47
N THR A 4 -1.18 8.16 -21.71
CA THR A 4 0.19 7.83 -22.07
C THR A 4 1.11 8.99 -21.66
N SER A 5 1.86 8.81 -20.58
CA SER A 5 3.06 9.60 -20.31
C SER A 5 4.13 8.67 -19.71
N SER A 6 5.31 8.67 -20.30
CA SER A 6 6.39 7.68 -20.09
C SER A 6 7.21 7.94 -18.81
N LYS A 7 6.54 8.06 -17.67
CA LYS A 7 7.08 7.84 -16.33
C LYS A 7 6.14 6.85 -15.66
N ALA A 8 6.61 5.71 -15.19
CA ALA A 8 5.69 4.78 -14.55
C ALA A 8 5.05 5.52 -13.37
N SER A 9 3.71 5.51 -13.31
CA SER A 9 3.00 6.14 -12.22
C SER A 9 3.49 5.59 -10.88
N HIS A 10 3.51 6.41 -9.83
CA HIS A 10 3.82 5.92 -8.50
C HIS A 10 2.65 5.08 -7.97
N ALA A 11 2.94 3.92 -7.40
CA ALA A 11 1.95 3.12 -6.70
C ALA A 11 1.84 3.61 -5.25
N TRP A 12 0.63 3.96 -4.81
CA TRP A 12 0.38 4.44 -3.45
C TRP A 12 -0.76 3.67 -2.79
N PHE A 13 -0.64 3.46 -1.48
CA PHE A 13 -1.69 2.93 -0.63
C PHE A 13 -1.63 3.60 0.75
N VAL A 14 -2.79 3.99 1.28
CA VAL A 14 -2.92 4.43 2.66
C VAL A 14 -4.09 3.68 3.28
N GLY A 15 -3.87 3.09 4.46
CA GLY A 15 -4.89 2.34 5.17
C GLY A 15 -4.61 2.29 6.66
N TYR A 16 -5.65 2.02 7.43
CA TYR A 16 -5.55 1.77 8.86
C TYR A 16 -6.19 0.43 9.19
N ALA A 17 -5.78 -0.17 10.28
CA ALA A 17 -6.36 -1.40 10.81
C ALA A 17 -6.52 -1.28 12.33
N HIS A 18 -7.58 -1.91 12.81
CA HIS A 18 -7.97 -1.97 14.21
C HIS A 18 -8.21 -3.43 14.59
N ARG A 19 -7.73 -3.82 15.78
CA ARG A 19 -8.00 -5.14 16.38
C ARG A 19 -8.13 -4.98 17.88
N GLU A 20 -9.20 -5.53 18.47
CA GLU A 20 -9.48 -5.44 19.90
C GLU A 20 -8.33 -5.93 20.81
N ASP A 21 -7.53 -6.90 20.32
CA ASP A 21 -6.45 -7.53 21.08
C ASP A 21 -5.06 -6.88 20.88
N LYS A 22 -4.95 -5.86 20.03
CA LYS A 22 -3.68 -5.22 19.66
C LYS A 22 -3.86 -3.72 19.42
N GLU A 23 -2.76 -2.96 19.44
CA GLU A 23 -2.85 -1.53 19.13
C GLU A 23 -3.20 -1.28 17.66
N ASP A 24 -3.74 -0.09 17.40
CA ASP A 24 -4.12 0.34 16.05
C ASP A 24 -2.89 0.78 15.26
N ILE A 25 -2.90 0.50 13.95
CA ILE A 25 -1.83 0.92 13.05
C ILE A 25 -2.38 1.55 11.77
N ALA A 26 -1.77 2.66 11.38
CA ALA A 26 -1.95 3.30 10.09
C ALA A 26 -0.67 3.14 9.26
N VAL A 27 -0.82 2.79 7.98
CA VAL A 27 0.28 2.51 7.06
C VAL A 27 0.08 3.31 5.78
N ALA A 28 1.11 4.05 5.38
CA ALA A 28 1.22 4.70 4.08
C ALA A 28 2.39 4.06 3.29
N VAL A 29 2.10 3.57 2.09
CA VAL A 29 3.06 2.93 1.19
C VAL A 29 3.17 3.74 -0.09
N ILE A 30 4.40 4.00 -0.50
CA ILE A 30 4.78 4.71 -1.72
C ILE A 30 5.78 3.83 -2.44
N VAL A 31 5.51 3.51 -3.70
CA VAL A 31 6.45 2.83 -4.57
C VAL A 31 6.67 3.69 -5.80
N GLU A 32 7.90 4.18 -5.93
CA GLU A 32 8.31 5.02 -7.05
C GLU A 32 8.46 4.19 -8.33
N ASP A 33 8.16 4.80 -9.47
CA ASP A 33 8.32 4.24 -10.83
C ASP A 33 7.78 2.81 -11.04
N SER A 34 6.70 2.42 -10.33
CA SER A 34 6.24 1.03 -10.29
C SER A 34 4.88 0.76 -10.93
N GLY A 35 4.24 1.71 -11.61
CA GLY A 35 2.94 1.49 -12.25
C GLY A 35 1.73 1.66 -11.30
N SER A 36 0.76 0.73 -11.30
CA SER A 36 -0.52 0.90 -10.58
C SER A 36 -0.42 0.66 -9.07
N GLY A 37 -1.10 1.50 -8.27
CA GLY A 37 -1.25 1.36 -6.81
C GLY A 37 -1.65 -0.04 -6.33
N SER A 38 -2.55 -0.69 -7.08
CA SER A 38 -3.09 -2.01 -6.76
C SER A 38 -2.11 -3.17 -6.95
N GLU A 39 -1.08 -3.01 -7.77
CA GLU A 39 -0.16 -4.09 -8.13
C GLU A 39 0.99 -4.24 -7.11
N TYR A 40 1.47 -3.12 -6.56
CA TYR A 40 2.64 -3.11 -5.67
C TYR A 40 2.32 -2.65 -4.25
N ALA A 41 1.66 -1.49 -4.09
CA ALA A 41 1.49 -0.87 -2.78
C ALA A 41 0.54 -1.67 -1.86
N VAL A 42 -0.53 -2.25 -2.41
CA VAL A 42 -1.49 -3.07 -1.64
C VAL A 42 -0.87 -4.39 -1.14
N PRO A 43 -0.17 -5.21 -1.95
CA PRO A 43 0.52 -6.40 -1.44
C PRO A 43 1.59 -6.11 -0.38
N ILE A 44 2.29 -4.96 -0.47
CA ILE A 44 3.24 -4.53 0.55
C ILE A 44 2.51 -4.20 1.85
N ALA A 45 1.43 -3.41 1.79
CA ALA A 45 0.62 -3.08 2.96
C ALA A 45 0.08 -4.34 3.64
N LYS A 46 -0.37 -5.34 2.86
CA LYS A 46 -0.79 -6.64 3.40
C LYS A 46 0.32 -7.31 4.21
N LYS A 47 1.55 -7.38 3.68
CA LYS A 47 2.68 -7.98 4.41
C LYS A 47 2.99 -7.25 5.73
N ILE A 48 2.85 -5.93 5.75
CA ILE A 48 3.02 -5.12 6.97
C ILE A 48 1.94 -5.45 8.00
N PHE A 49 0.67 -5.43 7.59
CA PHE A 49 -0.44 -5.78 8.49
C PHE A 49 -0.34 -7.22 8.99
N ASP A 50 -0.02 -8.18 8.11
CA ASP A 50 0.17 -9.58 8.49
C ASP A 50 1.30 -9.70 9.52
N ALA A 51 2.44 -9.02 9.33
CA ALA A 51 3.56 -9.07 10.27
C ALA A 51 3.25 -8.40 11.62
N TYR A 52 2.51 -7.30 11.62
CA TYR A 52 2.13 -6.60 12.85
C TYR A 52 1.09 -7.38 13.66
N TYR A 53 0.11 -7.98 12.97
CA TYR A 53 -1.00 -8.69 13.60
C TYR A 53 -0.83 -10.21 13.74
N GLN A 54 0.35 -10.75 13.37
CA GLN A 54 0.76 -12.14 13.63
C GLN A 54 0.49 -12.62 15.06
#